data_AF-A0A1G2RK02-F1
#
_entry.id   AF-A0A1G2RK02-F1
#
_cell.length_a   1.000
_cell.length_b   1.000
_cell.length_c   1.000
_cell.angle_alpha   90.00
_cell.angle_beta   90.00
_cell.angle_gamma   90.00
#
_symmetry.space_group_name_H-M   'P 1'
#
loop_
_entity.id
_entity.type
_entity.pdbx_description
1 polymer ?
#
loop_
_entity_poly.entity_id
_entity_poly.type
_entity_poly.pdbx_seq_one_letter_code
_entity_poly.pdbx_strand_id
1 'polypeptide(L)'
;MPSTKGLKLLVRTTQPDYGEWLELLEARRVLLKPHFDSITLRKLGDVECLRSGNSATRLGFARPLVGDKRFSLETQGVFATIWKCTYVPHSGYQAPPGGVSSPDGILHFWGLTRDALWILVAVQFKGEPGYKNYGLQIAVSVDIQEATPARIVEKTERTALEIWRRLGETARSWLQERQILYQHIQNLTTQIAMEEQALALIEE
;
A
#
# COMPACT_ATOMS: atom_id res chain seq x y z
N MET A 1 18.80 -4.17 -19.86
CA MET A 1 17.63 -4.75 -20.55
C MET A 1 16.57 -5.09 -19.50
N PRO A 2 15.27 -4.83 -19.73
CA PRO A 2 14.21 -5.20 -18.79
C PRO A 2 14.18 -6.72 -18.59
N SER A 3 13.93 -7.17 -17.36
CA SER A 3 13.85 -8.60 -17.03
C SER A 3 12.68 -9.25 -17.77
N THR A 4 12.95 -10.21 -18.65
CA THR A 4 11.93 -10.99 -19.35
C THR A 4 11.52 -12.27 -18.61
N LYS A 5 12.06 -12.51 -17.41
CA LYS A 5 11.87 -13.77 -16.67
C LYS A 5 10.39 -14.04 -16.41
N GLY A 6 9.62 -13.02 -16.01
CA GLY A 6 8.19 -13.15 -15.77
C GLY A 6 7.39 -13.49 -17.04
N LEU A 7 7.77 -12.92 -18.19
CA LEU A 7 7.11 -13.24 -19.46
C LEU A 7 7.38 -14.70 -19.87
N LYS A 8 8.62 -15.18 -19.71
CA LYS A 8 8.97 -16.58 -19.99
C LYS A 8 8.15 -17.58 -19.15
N LEU A 9 7.86 -17.26 -17.89
CA LEU A 9 7.03 -18.09 -17.01
C LEU A 9 5.53 -18.06 -17.37
N LEU A 10 5.08 -17.04 -18.10
CA LEU A 10 3.67 -16.84 -18.48
C LEU A 10 3.34 -17.32 -19.90
N VAL A 11 4.33 -17.43 -20.80
CA VAL A 11 4.15 -17.97 -22.15
C VAL A 11 4.10 -19.50 -22.08
N ARG A 12 2.95 -20.03 -21.68
CA ARG A 12 2.67 -21.48 -21.60
C ARG A 12 1.17 -21.74 -21.62
N THR A 13 0.79 -23.01 -21.73
CA THR A 13 -0.61 -23.47 -21.76
C THR A 13 -1.19 -23.85 -20.39
N THR A 14 -0.33 -24.11 -19.39
CA THR A 14 -0.74 -24.53 -18.05
C THR A 14 -0.73 -23.37 -17.06
N GLN A 15 -1.57 -23.45 -16.02
CA GLN A 15 -1.58 -22.46 -14.95
C GLN A 15 -0.29 -22.53 -14.11
N PRO A 16 0.23 -21.38 -13.63
CA PRO A 16 1.33 -21.37 -12.69
C PRO A 16 1.01 -22.04 -11.36
N ASP A 17 1.93 -22.86 -10.89
CA ASP A 17 1.89 -23.41 -9.55
C ASP A 17 2.27 -22.35 -8.50
N TYR A 18 2.20 -22.75 -7.23
CA TYR A 18 2.49 -21.86 -6.11
C TYR A 18 3.91 -21.27 -6.16
N GLY A 19 4.94 -22.08 -6.43
CA GLY A 19 6.33 -21.64 -6.47
C GLY A 19 6.57 -20.67 -7.63
N GLU A 20 6.01 -20.96 -8.79
CA GLU A 20 6.09 -20.10 -9.96
C GLU A 20 5.39 -18.75 -9.76
N TRP A 21 4.29 -18.72 -9.01
CA TRP A 21 3.66 -17.44 -8.63
C TRP A 21 4.55 -16.59 -7.72
N LEU A 22 5.30 -17.21 -6.79
CA LEU A 22 6.28 -16.49 -5.97
C LEU A 22 7.44 -15.96 -6.85
N GLU A 23 7.90 -16.73 -7.83
CA GLU A 23 8.89 -16.25 -8.81
C GLU A 23 8.37 -15.09 -9.65
N LEU A 24 7.09 -15.11 -10.02
CA LEU A 24 6.45 -14.01 -10.76
C LEU A 24 6.38 -12.72 -9.93
N LEU A 25 6.20 -12.83 -8.61
CA LEU A 25 6.29 -11.68 -7.70
C LEU A 25 7.70 -11.09 -7.68
N GLU A 26 8.73 -11.92 -7.56
CA GLU A 26 10.13 -11.46 -7.63
C GLU A 26 10.47 -10.84 -8.98
N ALA A 27 10.04 -11.47 -10.08
CA ALA A 27 10.25 -10.92 -11.42
C ALA A 27 9.59 -9.55 -11.57
N ARG A 28 8.37 -9.36 -11.04
CA ARG A 28 7.68 -8.07 -11.06
C ARG A 28 8.35 -7.04 -10.16
N ARG A 29 8.84 -7.43 -8.98
CA ARG A 29 9.63 -6.54 -8.11
C ARG A 29 10.86 -5.99 -8.85
N VAL A 30 11.63 -6.86 -9.49
CA VAL A 30 12.82 -6.48 -10.27
C VAL A 30 12.44 -5.57 -11.44
N LEU A 31 11.32 -5.83 -12.10
CA LEU A 31 10.83 -4.99 -13.20
C LEU A 31 10.44 -3.58 -12.73
N LEU A 32 9.81 -3.47 -11.56
CA LEU A 32 9.31 -2.20 -11.04
C LEU A 32 10.38 -1.35 -10.35
N LYS A 33 11.38 -1.98 -9.69
CA LYS A 33 12.42 -1.29 -8.90
C LYS A 33 13.03 -0.06 -9.59
N PRO A 34 13.49 -0.11 -10.86
CA PRO A 34 14.13 1.04 -11.51
C PRO A 34 13.24 2.28 -11.63
N HIS A 35 11.92 2.12 -11.48
CA HIS A 35 10.95 3.20 -11.64
C HIS A 35 10.55 3.84 -10.31
N PHE A 36 10.84 3.22 -9.16
CA PHE A 36 10.40 3.71 -7.85
C PHE A 36 10.95 5.10 -7.53
N ASP A 37 12.19 5.39 -7.89
CA ASP A 37 12.81 6.71 -7.66
C ASP A 37 12.16 7.83 -8.47
N SER A 38 11.55 7.47 -9.59
CA SER A 38 10.93 8.44 -10.49
C SER A 38 9.47 8.73 -10.12
N ILE A 39 8.91 8.04 -9.11
CA ILE A 39 7.49 8.11 -8.75
C ILE A 39 7.34 8.54 -7.29
N THR A 40 6.31 9.34 -7.03
CA THR A 40 5.91 9.70 -5.67
C THR A 40 5.23 8.50 -5.02
N LEU A 41 5.92 7.88 -4.07
CA LEU A 41 5.40 6.76 -3.29
C LEU A 41 4.80 7.26 -1.98
N ARG A 42 3.70 6.63 -1.55
CA ARG A 42 3.04 6.93 -0.28
C ARG A 42 3.93 6.49 0.89
N LYS A 43 3.85 7.18 2.03
CA LYS A 43 4.47 6.76 3.29
C LYS A 43 3.63 5.69 3.98
N LEU A 44 4.27 4.81 4.73
CA LEU A 44 3.57 3.77 5.50
C LEU A 44 2.57 4.39 6.52
N GLY A 45 2.90 5.52 7.13
CA GLY A 45 2.04 6.24 8.06
C GLY A 45 0.73 6.75 7.45
N ASP A 46 0.70 6.97 6.12
CA ASP A 46 -0.47 7.41 5.37
C ASP A 46 -1.38 6.26 4.92
N VAL A 47 -1.06 5.04 5.34
CA VAL A 47 -1.85 3.86 5.04
C VAL A 47 -3.11 3.86 5.93
N GLU A 48 -4.26 3.83 5.28
CA GLU A 48 -5.58 3.81 5.90
C GLU A 48 -6.00 2.34 6.09
N CYS A 49 -5.86 1.83 7.31
CA CYS A 49 -6.08 0.40 7.60
C CYS A 49 -6.89 0.13 8.87
N LEU A 50 -7.13 1.13 9.71
CA LEU A 50 -7.90 1.00 10.94
C LEU A 50 -9.30 1.54 10.72
N ARG A 51 -10.32 0.88 11.25
CA ARG A 51 -11.71 1.33 11.14
C ARG A 51 -11.98 2.53 12.06
N SER A 52 -12.66 3.55 11.53
CA SER A 52 -13.20 4.69 12.29
C SER A 52 -14.64 4.93 11.84
N GLY A 53 -15.58 4.23 12.46
CA GLY A 53 -16.98 4.26 12.03
C GLY A 53 -17.19 3.70 10.62
N ASN A 54 -17.47 4.58 9.65
CA ASN A 54 -17.65 4.27 8.22
C ASN A 54 -16.41 4.53 7.37
N SER A 55 -15.34 5.08 7.94
CA SER A 55 -14.09 5.38 7.24
C SER A 55 -12.94 4.53 7.77
N ALA A 56 -11.78 4.61 7.10
CA ALA A 56 -10.52 4.23 7.70
C ALA A 56 -9.73 5.43 8.23
N THR A 57 -8.97 5.18 9.27
CA THR A 57 -7.97 6.09 9.83
C THR A 57 -6.56 5.63 9.46
N ARG A 58 -5.67 6.63 9.35
CA ARG A 58 -4.25 6.47 9.07
C ARG A 58 -3.51 5.94 10.29
N LEU A 59 -2.36 5.29 10.07
CA LEU A 59 -1.46 4.81 11.12
C LEU A 59 -0.75 5.91 11.90
N GLY A 60 -0.72 7.15 11.39
CA GLY A 60 0.19 8.26 11.72
C GLY A 60 0.44 8.64 13.19
N PHE A 61 -0.19 7.98 14.17
CA PHE A 61 0.05 8.20 15.60
C PHE A 61 0.30 6.91 16.41
N ALA A 62 0.46 5.75 15.79
CA ALA A 62 0.67 4.48 16.49
C ALA A 62 1.98 4.47 17.31
N ARG A 63 1.92 4.07 18.59
CA ARG A 63 3.10 3.91 19.46
C ARG A 63 2.92 2.74 20.44
N PRO A 64 3.88 1.78 20.54
CA PRO A 64 5.24 1.82 19.98
C PRO A 64 5.39 1.24 18.56
N LEU A 65 6.46 1.67 17.86
CA LEU A 65 7.00 0.99 16.68
C LEU A 65 7.95 -0.11 17.11
N VAL A 66 7.75 -1.31 16.58
CA VAL A 66 8.51 -2.53 16.90
C VAL A 66 9.00 -3.16 15.58
N GLY A 67 9.97 -4.06 15.66
CA GLY A 67 10.48 -4.79 14.49
C GLY A 67 11.81 -4.25 13.97
N ASP A 68 11.99 -4.29 12.66
CA ASP A 68 13.22 -3.92 11.98
C ASP A 68 13.43 -2.40 11.98
N LYS A 69 14.54 -1.97 12.60
CA LYS A 69 14.90 -0.57 12.78
C LYS A 69 15.16 0.19 11.48
N ARG A 70 15.34 -0.51 10.35
CA ARG A 70 15.48 0.10 9.02
C ARG A 70 14.17 0.71 8.53
N PHE A 71 13.04 0.30 9.06
CA PHE A 71 11.73 0.77 8.63
C PHE A 71 11.06 1.63 9.70
N SER A 72 10.25 2.57 9.25
CA SER A 72 9.44 3.44 10.10
C SER A 72 8.12 3.78 9.39
N LEU A 73 7.26 4.57 10.04
CA LEU A 73 6.07 5.11 9.38
C LEU A 73 6.42 6.06 8.22
N GLU A 74 7.66 6.55 8.15
CA GLU A 74 8.15 7.38 7.04
C GLU A 74 8.61 6.53 5.84
N THR A 75 8.69 5.20 5.98
CA THR A 75 9.06 4.30 4.88
C THR A 75 8.11 4.49 3.71
N GLN A 76 8.65 4.80 2.54
CA GLN A 76 7.88 4.96 1.32
C GLN A 76 7.81 3.66 0.53
N GLY A 77 6.67 3.39 -0.09
CA GLY A 77 6.46 2.17 -0.86
C GLY A 77 5.08 2.02 -1.47
N VAL A 78 4.86 0.86 -2.08
CA VAL A 78 3.54 0.35 -2.45
C VAL A 78 3.03 -0.45 -1.27
N PHE A 79 1.94 0.01 -0.66
CA PHE A 79 1.29 -0.68 0.46
C PHE A 79 -0.12 -1.10 0.05
N ALA A 80 -0.49 -2.33 0.35
CA ALA A 80 -1.83 -2.82 0.08
C ALA A 80 -2.47 -3.28 1.38
N THR A 81 -3.39 -2.47 1.90
CA THR A 81 -4.15 -2.84 3.09
C THR A 81 -5.13 -3.95 2.78
N ILE A 82 -5.38 -4.76 3.80
CA ILE A 82 -6.47 -5.71 3.80
C ILE A 82 -7.37 -5.38 4.98
N TRP A 83 -8.68 -5.43 4.78
CA TRP A 83 -9.66 -5.28 5.87
C TRP A 83 -9.86 -6.56 6.67
N LYS A 84 -8.94 -7.52 6.53
CA LYS A 84 -8.97 -8.80 7.22
C LYS A 84 -8.06 -8.72 8.44
N CYS A 85 -8.66 -8.89 9.61
CA CYS A 85 -7.99 -8.82 10.90
C CYS A 85 -8.11 -10.18 11.61
N THR A 86 -7.07 -10.56 12.34
CA THR A 86 -7.17 -11.63 13.33
C THR A 86 -7.66 -11.00 14.64
N TYR A 87 -8.89 -11.31 15.04
CA TYR A 87 -9.47 -10.77 16.26
C TYR A 87 -9.11 -11.63 17.47
N VAL A 88 -8.85 -10.98 18.61
CA VAL A 88 -8.64 -11.66 19.89
C VAL A 88 -10.02 -12.10 20.41
N PRO A 89 -10.27 -13.41 20.58
CA PRO A 89 -11.54 -13.89 21.10
C PRO A 89 -11.88 -13.25 22.45
N HIS A 90 -13.14 -12.85 22.63
CA HIS A 90 -13.65 -12.25 23.87
C HIS A 90 -13.05 -10.88 24.28
N SER A 91 -12.19 -10.27 23.45
CA SER A 91 -11.77 -8.88 23.66
C SER A 91 -12.87 -7.90 23.24
N GLY A 92 -12.98 -6.75 23.93
CA GLY A 92 -13.95 -5.70 23.58
C GLY A 92 -15.43 -6.08 23.74
N TYR A 93 -15.75 -7.14 24.49
CA TYR A 93 -17.15 -7.53 24.77
C TYR A 93 -17.79 -6.56 25.77
N GLN A 94 -18.90 -5.92 25.38
CA GLN A 94 -19.79 -5.20 26.28
C GLN A 94 -21.17 -5.87 26.25
N ALA A 95 -21.70 -6.19 27.44
CA ALA A 95 -23.02 -6.77 27.56
C ALA A 95 -24.11 -5.72 27.20
N PRO A 96 -25.25 -6.13 26.61
CA PRO A 96 -26.38 -5.23 26.36
C PRO A 96 -26.83 -4.50 27.64
N PRO A 97 -27.32 -3.24 27.55
CA PRO A 97 -27.90 -2.58 26.38
C PRO A 97 -26.97 -1.60 25.63
N GLY A 98 -25.65 -1.63 25.86
CA GLY A 98 -24.71 -0.67 25.28
C GLY A 98 -23.66 -1.28 24.35
N GLY A 99 -23.90 -1.25 23.04
CA GLY A 99 -22.87 -1.39 22.00
C GLY A 99 -22.61 -2.80 21.44
N VAL A 100 -22.24 -2.87 20.16
CA VAL A 100 -21.68 -4.08 19.53
C VAL A 100 -20.19 -4.18 19.84
N SER A 101 -19.72 -5.39 20.13
CA SER A 101 -18.31 -5.69 20.39
C SER A 101 -17.41 -5.13 19.29
N SER A 102 -16.43 -4.31 19.68
CA SER A 102 -15.29 -3.95 18.84
C SER A 102 -14.09 -4.71 19.39
N PRO A 103 -13.82 -5.92 18.87
CA PRO A 103 -12.72 -6.73 19.38
C PRO A 103 -11.37 -6.11 19.03
N ASP A 104 -10.41 -6.31 19.92
CA ASP A 104 -9.00 -6.07 19.67
C ASP A 104 -8.51 -7.07 18.61
N GLY A 105 -7.41 -6.74 17.97
CA GLY A 105 -6.87 -7.64 16.96
C GLY A 105 -5.53 -7.23 16.40
N ILE A 106 -5.11 -8.01 15.41
CA ILE A 106 -3.92 -7.77 14.63
C ILE A 106 -4.31 -7.75 13.16
N LEU A 107 -3.93 -6.68 12.48
CA LEU A 107 -4.10 -6.52 11.05
C LEU A 107 -2.74 -6.72 10.38
N HIS A 108 -2.66 -7.67 9.46
CA HIS A 108 -1.45 -7.94 8.68
C HIS A 108 -1.62 -7.35 7.29
N PHE A 109 -0.64 -6.62 6.78
CA PHE A 109 -0.61 -6.23 5.39
C PHE A 109 0.81 -6.21 4.86
N TRP A 110 0.96 -6.09 3.54
CA TRP A 110 2.25 -6.12 2.91
C TRP A 110 2.61 -4.78 2.26
N GLY A 111 3.91 -4.59 2.13
CA GLY A 111 4.49 -3.46 1.41
C GLY A 111 5.64 -3.89 0.52
N LEU A 112 5.87 -3.11 -0.52
CA LEU A 112 7.10 -3.13 -1.29
C LEU A 112 7.73 -1.73 -1.21
N THR A 113 8.85 -1.62 -0.51
CA THR A 113 9.51 -0.33 -0.23
C THR A 113 10.11 0.30 -1.49
N ARG A 114 10.50 1.57 -1.39
CA ARG A 114 11.26 2.29 -2.42
C ARG A 114 12.53 1.56 -2.86
N ASP A 115 13.22 0.88 -1.96
CA ASP A 115 14.41 0.08 -2.29
C ASP A 115 14.09 -1.29 -2.92
N ALA A 116 12.80 -1.56 -3.14
CA ALA A 116 12.22 -2.82 -3.54
C ALA A 116 12.52 -3.94 -2.54
N LEU A 117 12.33 -3.67 -1.26
CA LEU A 117 12.32 -4.68 -0.20
C LEU A 117 10.87 -5.03 0.15
N TRP A 118 10.60 -6.32 0.26
CA TRP A 118 9.31 -6.82 0.72
C TRP A 118 9.22 -6.67 2.23
N ILE A 119 8.12 -6.08 2.70
CA ILE A 119 7.85 -5.97 4.13
C ILE A 119 6.49 -6.56 4.47
N LEU A 120 6.41 -7.16 5.65
CA LEU A 120 5.18 -7.51 6.33
C LEU A 120 4.98 -6.53 7.49
N VAL A 121 3.79 -5.95 7.56
CA VAL A 121 3.41 -5.01 8.60
C VAL A 121 2.30 -5.65 9.42
N ALA A 122 2.51 -5.75 10.73
CA ALA A 122 1.49 -6.19 11.67
C ALA A 122 1.10 -5.01 12.57
N VAL A 123 -0.17 -4.64 12.54
CA VAL A 123 -0.74 -3.55 13.33
C VAL A 123 -1.59 -4.18 14.41
N GLN A 124 -1.11 -4.12 15.64
CA GLN A 124 -1.94 -4.44 16.79
C GLN A 124 -2.86 -3.25 17.04
N PHE A 125 -4.17 -3.51 17.14
CA PHE A 125 -5.15 -2.47 17.43
C PHE A 125 -6.04 -2.88 18.59
N LYS A 126 -6.50 -1.86 19.31
CA LYS A 126 -7.55 -1.96 20.31
C LYS A 126 -8.86 -1.50 19.69
N GLY A 127 -9.92 -2.28 19.88
CA GLY A 127 -11.27 -1.87 19.49
C GLY A 127 -11.91 -1.04 20.61
N GLU A 128 -12.38 0.15 20.28
CA GLU A 128 -13.16 1.00 21.17
C GLU A 128 -14.63 1.01 20.73
N PRO A 129 -15.57 0.82 21.67
CA PRO A 129 -16.99 0.82 21.37
C PRO A 129 -17.42 2.19 20.84
N GLY A 130 -18.18 2.19 19.75
CA GLY A 130 -18.74 3.39 19.13
C GLY A 130 -20.26 3.42 19.20
N TYR A 131 -20.84 4.59 18.96
CA TYR A 131 -22.29 4.75 18.84
C TYR A 131 -22.82 4.05 17.57
N LYS A 132 -23.95 3.33 17.64
CA LYS A 132 -24.62 2.69 16.49
C LYS A 132 -23.73 1.79 15.60
N ASN A 133 -22.86 0.96 16.19
CA ASN A 133 -21.98 0.00 15.49
C ASN A 133 -20.81 0.64 14.70
N TYR A 134 -20.55 1.92 14.91
CA TYR A 134 -19.46 2.66 14.30
C TYR A 134 -18.26 2.74 15.25
N GLY A 135 -17.79 1.57 15.72
CA GLY A 135 -16.61 1.45 16.58
C GLY A 135 -15.34 2.03 15.95
N LEU A 136 -14.35 2.29 16.80
CA LEU A 136 -13.06 2.85 16.42
C LEU A 136 -11.96 1.81 16.71
N GLN A 137 -11.01 1.66 15.79
CA GLN A 137 -9.80 0.90 16.02
C GLN A 137 -8.64 1.88 16.25
N ILE A 138 -7.96 1.71 17.37
CA ILE A 138 -6.80 2.51 17.74
C ILE A 138 -5.57 1.61 17.65
N ALA A 139 -4.57 1.99 16.84
CA ALA A 139 -3.32 1.25 16.80
C ALA A 139 -2.59 1.35 18.14
N VAL A 140 -2.27 0.20 18.69
CA VAL A 140 -1.49 0.02 19.91
C VAL A 140 -0.02 -0.15 19.55
N SER A 141 0.30 -0.92 18.52
CA SER A 141 1.68 -1.11 18.07
C SER A 141 1.72 -1.41 16.58
N VAL A 142 2.86 -1.13 15.96
CA VAL A 142 3.13 -1.47 14.56
C VAL A 142 4.47 -2.17 14.50
N ASP A 143 4.45 -3.44 14.08
CA ASP A 143 5.63 -4.26 13.83
C ASP A 143 5.91 -4.31 12.33
N ILE A 144 7.09 -3.85 11.91
CA ILE A 144 7.50 -3.81 10.51
C ILE A 144 8.70 -4.72 10.31
N GLN A 145 8.58 -5.73 9.46
CA GLN A 145 9.65 -6.71 9.23
C GLN A 145 9.88 -6.90 7.74
N GLU A 146 11.16 -7.07 7.34
CA GLU A 146 11.46 -7.63 6.03
C GLU A 146 10.90 -9.05 5.95
N ALA A 147 10.27 -9.38 4.81
CA ALA A 147 9.58 -10.65 4.63
C ALA A 147 9.78 -11.20 3.22
N THR A 148 9.67 -12.51 3.06
CA THR A 148 9.63 -13.13 1.72
C THR A 148 8.21 -13.10 1.17
N PRO A 149 8.01 -13.19 -0.16
CA PRO A 149 6.68 -13.35 -0.75
C PRO A 149 5.87 -14.50 -0.15
N ALA A 150 6.52 -15.63 0.15
CA ALA A 150 5.88 -16.78 0.79
C ALA A 150 5.31 -16.43 2.16
N ARG A 151 6.11 -15.75 3.01
CA ARG A 151 5.67 -15.31 4.35
C ARG A 151 4.54 -14.29 4.26
N ILE A 152 4.59 -13.39 3.28
CA ILE A 152 3.50 -12.43 3.03
C ILE A 152 2.21 -13.16 2.68
N VAL A 153 2.24 -14.09 1.73
CA VAL A 153 1.07 -14.88 1.31
C VAL A 153 0.45 -15.62 2.50
N GLU A 154 1.30 -16.28 3.31
CA GLU A 154 0.87 -16.99 4.51
C GLU A 154 0.20 -16.07 5.54
N LYS A 155 0.85 -14.95 5.92
CA LYS A 155 0.38 -14.09 7.02
C LYS A 155 -0.74 -13.15 6.63
N THR A 156 -0.83 -12.75 5.36
CA THR A 156 -1.91 -11.89 4.87
C THR A 156 -3.10 -12.67 4.34
N GLU A 157 -3.00 -14.01 4.26
CA GLU A 157 -3.98 -14.90 3.65
C GLU A 157 -4.38 -14.45 2.23
N ARG A 158 -3.41 -13.92 1.48
CA ARG A 158 -3.56 -13.48 0.09
C ARG A 158 -2.84 -14.41 -0.84
N THR A 159 -3.43 -14.66 -2.00
CA THR A 159 -2.76 -15.40 -3.06
C THR A 159 -1.66 -14.55 -3.69
N ALA A 160 -0.59 -15.19 -4.13
CA ALA A 160 0.48 -14.51 -4.86
C ALA A 160 -0.04 -13.85 -6.16
N LEU A 161 -1.07 -14.41 -6.80
CA LEU A 161 -1.76 -13.79 -7.94
C LEU A 161 -2.40 -12.44 -7.58
N GLU A 162 -3.10 -12.33 -6.46
CA GLU A 162 -3.72 -11.07 -6.02
C GLU A 162 -2.66 -9.99 -5.80
N ILE A 163 -1.55 -10.33 -5.13
CA ILE A 163 -0.43 -9.42 -4.89
C ILE A 163 0.18 -8.98 -6.24
N TRP A 164 0.39 -9.93 -7.15
CA TRP A 164 0.97 -9.68 -8.48
C TRP A 164 0.08 -8.77 -9.33
N ARG A 165 -1.24 -8.97 -9.29
CA ARG A 165 -2.24 -8.11 -9.95
C ARG A 165 -2.23 -6.71 -9.36
N ARG A 166 -2.20 -6.61 -8.03
CA ARG A 166 -2.19 -5.32 -7.33
C ARG A 166 -0.98 -4.47 -7.71
N LEU A 167 0.21 -5.06 -7.76
CA LEU A 167 1.41 -4.36 -8.26
C LEU A 167 1.22 -3.85 -9.70
N GLY A 168 0.57 -4.64 -10.56
CA GLY A 168 0.27 -4.25 -11.93
C GLY A 168 -0.82 -3.17 -12.05
N GLU A 169 -1.78 -3.11 -11.14
CA GLU A 169 -2.73 -2.00 -11.02
C GLU A 169 -2.02 -0.72 -10.59
N THR A 170 -1.20 -0.79 -9.55
CA THR A 170 -0.43 0.34 -9.06
C THR A 170 0.46 0.95 -10.16
N ALA A 171 1.15 0.11 -10.94
CA ALA A 171 1.94 0.60 -12.08
C ALA A 171 1.09 1.30 -13.15
N ARG A 172 -0.13 0.83 -13.41
CA ARG A 172 -1.06 1.49 -14.35
C ARG A 172 -1.55 2.83 -13.81
N SER A 173 -1.84 2.92 -12.51
CA SER A 173 -2.22 4.19 -11.88
C SER A 173 -1.11 5.24 -11.99
N TRP A 174 0.16 4.85 -11.79
CA TRP A 174 1.29 5.76 -11.98
C TRP A 174 1.42 6.30 -13.39
N LEU A 175 1.16 5.46 -14.40
CA LEU A 175 1.17 5.89 -15.80
C LEU A 175 0.07 6.94 -16.05
N GLN A 176 -1.14 6.70 -15.55
CA GLN A 176 -2.26 7.63 -15.69
C GLN A 176 -1.96 8.98 -15.01
N GLU A 177 -1.45 8.95 -13.77
CA GLU A 177 -1.04 10.16 -13.04
C GLU A 177 0.00 10.97 -13.81
N ARG A 178 1.01 10.31 -14.38
CA ARG A 178 2.03 10.97 -15.20
C ARG A 178 1.48 11.58 -16.48
N GLN A 179 0.56 10.90 -17.16
CA GLN A 179 -0.08 11.44 -18.35
C GLN A 179 -0.86 12.71 -18.06
N ILE A 180 -1.59 12.74 -16.94
CA ILE A 180 -2.32 13.93 -16.49
C ILE A 180 -1.35 15.08 -16.18
N LEU A 181 -0.28 14.81 -15.43
CA LEU A 181 0.73 15.82 -15.10
C LEU A 181 1.42 16.39 -16.35
N TYR A 182 1.76 15.53 -17.31
CA TYR A 182 2.34 15.94 -18.58
C TYR A 182 1.41 16.89 -19.33
N GLN A 183 0.11 16.56 -19.43
CA GLN A 183 -0.88 17.42 -20.08
C GLN A 183 -1.01 18.78 -19.39
N HIS A 184 -1.01 18.82 -18.05
CA HIS A 184 -1.05 20.07 -17.29
C HIS A 184 0.18 20.95 -17.57
N ILE A 185 1.37 20.36 -17.61
CA ILE A 185 2.61 21.09 -17.91
C ILE A 185 2.59 21.64 -19.33
N GLN A 186 2.14 20.86 -20.32
CA GLN A 186 2.01 21.34 -21.71
C GLN A 186 1.09 22.56 -21.83
N ASN A 187 -0.05 22.53 -21.13
CA ASN A 187 -0.99 23.66 -21.11
C ASN A 187 -0.34 24.91 -20.48
N LEU A 188 0.36 24.75 -19.35
CA LEU A 188 1.08 25.83 -18.68
C LEU A 188 2.16 26.43 -19.59
N THR A 189 2.98 25.59 -20.25
CA THR A 189 4.02 26.08 -21.18
C THR A 189 3.42 26.84 -22.35
N THR A 190 2.26 26.42 -22.85
CA THR A 190 1.55 27.14 -23.91
C THR A 190 1.09 28.53 -23.43
N GLN A 191 0.55 28.61 -22.22
CA GLN A 191 0.15 29.90 -21.62
C GLN A 191 1.33 30.83 -21.43
N ILE A 192 2.45 30.34 -20.89
CA ILE A 192 3.68 31.13 -20.73
C ILE A 192 4.16 31.67 -22.07
N ALA A 193 4.20 30.83 -23.12
CA ALA A 193 4.62 31.28 -24.45
C ALA A 193 3.71 32.38 -25.02
N MET A 194 2.40 32.31 -24.76
CA MET A 194 1.46 33.38 -25.15
C MET A 194 1.69 34.67 -24.36
N GLU A 195 1.98 34.58 -23.06
CA GLU A 195 2.31 35.73 -22.22
C GLU A 195 3.61 36.40 -22.68
N GLU A 196 4.66 35.61 -22.95
CA GLU A 196 5.94 36.09 -23.47
C GLU A 196 5.77 36.78 -24.83
N GLN A 197 4.94 36.21 -25.72
CA GLN A 197 4.63 36.82 -27.01
C GLN A 197 3.84 38.13 -26.86
N ALA A 198 2.88 38.18 -25.93
CA ALA A 198 2.11 39.40 -25.67
C ALA A 198 2.98 40.52 -25.08
N LEU A 199 3.92 40.17 -24.19
CA LEU A 199 4.89 41.13 -23.63
C LEU A 199 5.80 41.70 -24.73
N ALA A 200 6.32 40.85 -25.62
CA ALA A 200 7.16 41.29 -26.72
C ALA A 200 6.47 42.32 -27.63
N LEU A 201 5.15 42.23 -27.81
CA LEU A 201 4.36 43.20 -28.58
C LEU A 201 4.15 44.55 -27.87
N ILE A 202 4.34 44.62 -26.55
CA ILE A 202 4.25 45.86 -25.76
C ILE A 202 5.60 46.58 -25.73
N GLU A 203 6.69 45.82 -25.83
CA GLU A 203 8.07 46.34 -25.80
C GLU A 203 8.56 46.88 -27.17
N GLU A 204 7.78 46.71 -28.24
CA GLU A 204 7.95 47.36 -29.57
C GLU A 204 7.23 48.72 -29.65
#